data_AF-A0A1G0BLT4-F1
#
_entry.id   AF-A0A1G0BLT4-F1
#
_cell.length_a   1.000
_cell.length_b   1.000
_cell.length_c   1.000
_cell.angle_alpha   90.00
_cell.angle_beta   90.00
_cell.angle_gamma   90.00
#
_symmetry.space_group_name_H-M   'P 1'
#
loop_
_entity.id
_entity.type
_entity.pdbx_description
1 polymer ?
#
loop_
_entity_poly.entity_id
_entity_poly.type
_entity_poly.pdbx_seq_one_letter_code
_entity_poly.pdbx_strand_id
1 'polypeptide(L)' 'MSTVGQKEREAQEQVVALFRERLGYDYLGNWIDRDGFEGKGNRNVEPELLRAWLQQQGVADVLIGRALHEL' A
#
# COMPACT_ATOMS: atom_id res chain seq x y z
N MET A 1 5.78 5.87 29.65
CA MET A 1 4.94 6.32 28.52
C MET A 1 5.36 7.76 28.22
N SER A 2 6.13 8.00 27.16
CA SER A 2 6.47 9.37 26.77
C SER A 2 5.25 10.03 26.12
N THR A 3 5.06 11.31 26.38
CA THR A 3 4.04 12.18 25.73
C THR A 3 4.40 12.52 24.28
N VAL A 4 5.52 12.01 23.78
CA VAL A 4 6.04 12.27 22.44
C VAL A 4 5.31 11.36 21.44
N GLY A 5 4.75 11.95 20.38
CA GLY A 5 4.12 11.20 19.28
C GLY A 5 2.60 11.01 19.36
N GLN A 6 1.93 11.46 20.42
CA GLN A 6 0.47 11.27 20.58
C GLN A 6 -0.33 12.05 19.54
N LYS A 7 0.02 13.31 19.30
CA LYS A 7 -0.66 14.16 18.31
C LYS A 7 -0.47 13.64 16.89
N GLU A 8 0.73 13.16 16.59
CA GLU A 8 1.07 12.55 15.30
C GLU A 8 0.27 11.26 15.09
N ARG A 9 0.13 10.42 16.12
CA ARG A 9 -0.68 9.20 16.04
C ARG A 9 -2.16 9.50 15.84
N GLU A 10 -2.71 10.45 16.60
CA GLU A 10 -4.11 10.90 16.41
C GLU A 10 -4.35 11.43 14.99
N ALA A 11 -3.42 12.22 14.46
CA ALA A 11 -3.50 12.71 13.08
C ALA A 11 -3.43 11.55 12.07
N GLN A 12 -2.55 10.57 12.26
CA GLN A 12 -2.47 9.40 11.39
C GLN A 12 -3.79 8.60 11.40
N GLU A 13 -4.38 8.37 12.58
CA GLU A 13 -5.66 7.67 12.73
C GLU A 13 -6.80 8.41 12.00
N GLN A 14 -6.85 9.74 12.11
CA GLN A 14 -7.84 10.57 11.40
C GLN A 14 -7.68 10.49 9.88
N VAL A 15 -6.44 10.52 9.37
CA VAL A 15 -6.17 10.39 7.94
C VAL A 15 -6.57 9.00 7.44
N VAL A 16 -6.22 7.92 8.18
CA VAL A 16 -6.63 6.56 7.81
C VAL A 16 -8.15 6.43 7.76
N ALA A 17 -8.86 6.97 8.76
CA ALA A 17 -10.32 6.95 8.78
C ALA A 17 -10.93 7.71 7.58
N LEU A 18 -10.40 8.90 7.24
CA LEU A 18 -10.85 9.66 6.07
C LEU A 18 -10.74 8.83 4.78
N PHE A 19 -9.57 8.25 4.53
CA PHE A 19 -9.32 7.50 3.29
C PHE A 19 -10.18 6.23 3.22
N ARG A 20 -10.30 5.50 4.31
CA ARG A 20 -11.04 4.24 4.34
C ARG A 20 -12.55 4.46 4.33
N GLU A 21 -13.06 5.30 5.23
CA GLU A 21 -14.49 5.38 5.51
C GLU A 21 -15.23 6.36 4.58
N ARG A 22 -14.55 7.41 4.11
CA ARG A 22 -15.19 8.43 3.27
C ARG A 22 -14.80 8.35 1.81
N LEU A 23 -13.54 8.03 1.53
CA LEU A 23 -13.02 7.99 0.17
C LEU A 23 -12.98 6.58 -0.43
N GLY A 24 -13.24 5.55 0.39
CA GLY A 24 -13.36 4.16 -0.07
C GLY A 24 -12.03 3.51 -0.47
N TYR A 25 -10.90 3.99 0.05
CA TYR A 25 -9.61 3.36 -0.19
C TYR A 25 -9.41 2.13 0.70
N ASP A 26 -8.77 1.11 0.13
CA ASP A 26 -8.35 -0.07 0.89
C ASP A 26 -7.20 0.29 1.83
N TYR A 27 -7.33 -0.09 3.10
CA TYR A 27 -6.27 0.07 4.08
C TYR A 27 -5.36 -1.16 4.08
N LEU A 28 -4.11 -0.97 3.63
CA LEU A 28 -3.10 -2.04 3.50
C LEU A 28 -2.41 -2.43 4.82
N GLY A 29 -2.88 -1.90 5.95
CA GLY A 29 -2.30 -2.12 7.27
C GLY A 29 -1.22 -1.11 7.66
N ASN A 30 -0.66 -1.27 8.87
CA ASN A 30 0.43 -0.45 9.36
C ASN A 30 1.78 -1.01 8.87
N TRP A 31 2.55 -0.18 8.17
CA TRP A 31 3.82 -0.56 7.54
C TRP A 31 5.05 0.02 8.27
N ILE A 32 4.88 0.53 9.50
CA ILE A 32 5.97 1.17 10.26
C ILE A 32 7.12 0.19 10.57
N ASP A 33 6.79 -1.07 10.87
CA ASP A 33 7.73 -2.14 11.19
C ASP A 33 7.85 -3.13 10.02
N ARG A 34 7.76 -2.63 8.78
CA ARG A 34 7.83 -3.48 7.59
C ARG A 34 9.24 -4.06 7.44
N ASP A 35 9.45 -5.24 8.03
CA ASP A 35 10.32 -6.24 7.46
C ASP A 35 9.65 -6.64 6.12
N GLY A 36 10.31 -6.40 4.98
CA GLY A 36 9.69 -6.57 3.66
C GLY A 36 8.74 -7.77 3.57
N PHE A 37 7.49 -7.56 3.13
CA PHE A 37 6.44 -8.59 3.07
C PHE A 37 7.02 -9.84 2.36
N GLU A 38 7.13 -10.96 3.07
CA GLU A 38 7.75 -12.20 2.57
C GLU A 38 9.19 -12.05 2.03
N GLY A 39 10.05 -11.28 2.71
CA GLY A 39 11.46 -11.13 2.30
C GLY A 39 11.65 -10.31 1.02
N LYS A 40 10.60 -9.67 0.51
CA LYS A 40 10.67 -8.72 -0.60
C LYS A 40 10.89 -7.33 0.00
N GLY A 41 12.14 -6.86 -0.04
CA GLY A 41 12.59 -5.60 0.57
C GLY A 41 11.90 -4.33 0.04
N ASN A 42 12.52 -3.16 0.30
CA ASN A 42 12.01 -1.81 0.00
C ASN A 42 11.80 -1.56 -1.52
N ARG A 43 10.71 -2.11 -2.09
CA ARG A 43 10.26 -1.85 -3.46
C ARG A 43 9.33 -0.64 -3.46
N ASN A 44 9.41 0.15 -4.53
CA ASN A 44 8.54 1.32 -4.71
C ASN A 44 7.07 0.96 -4.96
N VAL A 45 6.81 -0.28 -5.42
CA VAL A 45 5.48 -0.81 -5.75
C VAL A 45 5.39 -2.28 -5.35
N GLU A 46 4.21 -2.69 -4.92
CA GLU A 46 3.86 -4.09 -4.69
C GLU A 46 3.37 -4.75 -5.99
N PRO A 47 4.12 -5.69 -6.58
CA PRO A 47 3.78 -6.27 -7.88
C PRO A 47 2.41 -6.95 -7.89
N GLU A 48 2.02 -7.60 -6.80
CA GLU A 48 0.75 -8.32 -6.71
C GLU A 48 -0.45 -7.36 -6.69
N LEU A 49 -0.35 -6.25 -5.95
CA LEU A 49 -1.39 -5.21 -5.93
C LEU A 49 -1.49 -4.51 -7.29
N LEU A 50 -0.35 -4.16 -7.90
CA LEU A 50 -0.33 -3.52 -9.21
C LEU A 50 -0.90 -4.46 -10.29
N ARG A 51 -0.54 -5.74 -10.28
CA ARG A 51 -1.10 -6.75 -11.19
C ARG A 51 -2.61 -6.83 -11.06
N ALA A 52 -3.12 -7.00 -9.84
CA ALA A 52 -4.56 -7.12 -9.60
C ALA A 52 -5.33 -5.87 -10.10
N TRP A 53 -4.79 -4.68 -9.83
CA TRP A 53 -5.39 -3.43 -10.30
C TRP A 53 -5.39 -3.33 -11.83
N LEU A 54 -4.28 -3.65 -12.50
CA LEU A 54 -4.18 -3.62 -13.97
C LEU A 54 -5.12 -4.64 -14.65
N GLN A 55 -5.28 -5.82 -14.05
CA GLN A 55 -6.24 -6.81 -14.53
C GLN A 55 -7.68 -6.29 -14.45
N GLN A 56 -8.05 -5.61 -13.36
CA GLN A 56 -9.36 -4.96 -13.23
C GLN A 56 -9.59 -3.86 -14.27
N GLN A 57 -8.53 -3.21 -14.77
CA GLN A 57 -8.61 -2.26 -15.87
C GLN A 57 -8.72 -2.92 -17.26
N GLY A 58 -8.67 -4.26 -17.34
CA GLY A 58 -8.73 -5.01 -18.60
C GLY A 58 -7.42 -5.08 -19.38
N VAL A 59 -6.27 -4.80 -18.72
CA VAL A 59 -4.95 -4.91 -19.35
C VAL A 59 -4.59 -6.39 -19.51
N ALA A 60 -4.08 -6.76 -20.69
CA ALA A 60 -3.67 -8.13 -20.97
C ALA A 60 -2.47 -8.57 -20.10
N ASP A 61 -2.53 -9.79 -19.57
CA ASP A 61 -1.49 -10.35 -18.67
C ASP A 61 -0.07 -10.28 -19.26
N VAL A 62 0.08 -10.42 -20.58
CA VAL A 62 1.38 -10.30 -21.27
C VAL A 62 1.98 -8.90 -21.11
N LEU A 63 1.16 -7.84 -21.19
CA LEU A 63 1.61 -6.46 -21.01
C LEU A 63 1.93 -6.16 -19.55
N ILE A 64 1.10 -6.67 -18.63
CA ILE A 64 1.33 -6.55 -17.18
C ILE A 64 2.66 -7.22 -16.80
N GLY A 65 2.89 -8.45 -17.27
CA GLY A 65 4.12 -9.19 -16.99
C GLY A 65 5.36 -8.45 -17.51
N ARG A 66 5.28 -7.87 -18.71
CA ARG A 66 6.37 -7.05 -19.26
C ARG A 66 6.63 -5.81 -18.43
N ALA A 67 5.61 -5.06 -18.06
CA ALA A 67 5.77 -3.84 -17.26
C ALA A 67 6.39 -4.14 -15.88
N LEU A 68 5.96 -5.21 -15.21
CA LEU A 68 6.50 -5.62 -13.91
C LEU A 68 7.95 -6.11 -13.97
N HIS A 69 8.40 -6.62 -15.12
CA HIS A 69 9.79 -7.05 -15.31
C HIS A 69 10.77 -5.87 -15.41
N GLU A 70 10.32 -4.75 -15.97
CA GLU A 70 11.13 -3.55 -16.19
C GLU A 70 11.20 -2.61 -14.95
N LEU A 71 10.47 -2.94 -13.87
CA LEU A 71 10.36 -2.19 -12.61
C LEU A 71 11.23 -2.76 -11.48
#